data_AF-A0A5S4VNB1-F1
#
_entry.id   AF-A0A5S4VNB1-F1
#
_cell.length_a   1.000
_cell.length_b   1.000
_cell.length_c   1.000
_cell.angle_alpha   90.00
_cell.angle_beta   90.00
_cell.angle_gamma   90.00
#
_symmetry.space_group_name_H-M   'P 1'
#
loop_
_entity.id
_entity.type
_entity.pdbx_description
1 polymer ?
#
loop_
_entity_poly.entity_id
_entity_poly.type
_entity_poly.pdbx_seq_one_letter_code
_entity_poly.pdbx_strand_id
1 'polypeptide(L)' 'MTLEERIKRFMSLMTEATQETGITVAVEHGAPLVVFDLQNQEPINLEITVGTEVERKNGVTSITTFDKSQIEE' A
#
# COMPACT_ATOMS: atom_id res chain seq x y z
N MET A 1 -11.33 2.39 -19.17
CA MET A 1 -10.17 2.66 -18.31
C MET A 1 -9.15 1.57 -18.54
N THR A 2 -7.88 1.92 -18.70
CA THR A 2 -6.77 0.95 -18.71
C THR A 2 -6.58 0.35 -17.31
N LEU A 3 -5.81 -0.73 -17.20
CA LEU A 3 -5.45 -1.30 -15.90
C LEU A 3 -4.79 -0.24 -15.00
N GLU A 4 -3.85 0.54 -15.55
CA GLU A 4 -3.17 1.62 -14.84
C GLU A 4 -4.14 2.68 -14.31
N GLU A 5 -5.10 3.11 -15.13
CA GLU A 5 -6.12 4.07 -14.71
C GLU A 5 -7.01 3.51 -13.59
N ARG A 6 -7.36 2.21 -13.65
CA ARG A 6 -8.13 1.54 -12.60
C ARG A 6 -7.34 1.47 -11.29
N ILE A 7 -6.06 1.09 -11.34
CA ILE A 7 -5.17 1.05 -10.17
C ILE A 7 -5.04 2.45 -9.55
N LYS A 8 -4.76 3.48 -10.37
CA LYS A 8 -4.67 4.87 -9.90
C LYS A 8 -5.95 5.32 -9.21
N ARG A 9 -7.12 5.01 -9.79
CA ARG A 9 -8.41 5.34 -9.16
C ARG A 9 -8.63 4.57 -7.86
N PHE A 10 -8.30 3.29 -7.82
CA PHE A 10 -8.40 2.47 -6.62
C PHE A 10 -7.54 3.04 -5.48
N MET A 11 -6.29 3.42 -5.75
CA MET A 11 -5.39 4.01 -4.75
C MET A 11 -5.89 5.38 -4.25
N SER A 12 -6.50 6.18 -5.12
CA SER A 12 -7.18 7.44 -4.72
C SER A 12 -8.30 7.16 -3.72
N LEU A 13 -9.16 6.17 -4.00
CA LEU A 13 -10.27 5.79 -3.11
C LEU A 13 -9.77 5.28 -1.76
N MET A 14 -8.67 4.50 -1.75
CA MET A 14 -8.01 4.06 -0.51
C MET A 14 -7.49 5.23 0.32
N THR A 15 -6.93 6.25 -0.34
CA THR A 15 -6.47 7.49 0.32
C THR A 15 -7.65 8.26 0.92
N GLU A 16 -8.73 8.42 0.16
CA GLU A 16 -9.97 9.07 0.62
C GLU A 16 -10.54 8.34 1.84
N ALA A 17 -10.66 7.01 1.79
CA ALA A 17 -11.13 6.19 2.91
C ALA A 17 -10.21 6.29 4.14
N THR A 18 -8.89 6.37 3.93
CA THR A 18 -7.93 6.55 5.03
C THR A 18 -8.12 7.91 5.71
N GLN A 19 -8.33 8.98 4.93
CA GLN A 19 -8.57 10.33 5.48
C GLN A 19 -9.88 10.40 6.27
N GLU A 20 -10.92 9.72 5.79
CA GLU A 20 -12.24 9.73 6.45
C GLU A 20 -12.27 8.87 7.72
N THR A 21 -11.63 7.69 7.70
CA THR A 21 -11.78 6.68 8.76
C THR A 21 -10.57 6.56 9.68
N GLY A 22 -9.41 7.05 9.26
CA GLY A 22 -8.13 6.78 9.93
C GLY A 22 -7.62 5.34 9.77
N ILE A 23 -8.28 4.51 8.94
CA ILE A 23 -7.94 3.10 8.72
C ILE A 23 -7.32 2.94 7.33
N THR A 24 -6.23 2.18 7.24
CA THR A 24 -5.53 1.90 5.99
C THR A 24 -5.13 0.43 5.89
N VAL A 25 -4.56 0.03 4.75
CA VAL A 25 -4.04 -1.33 4.53
C VAL A 25 -2.68 -1.52 5.19
N ALA A 26 -2.47 -2.71 5.73
CA ALA A 26 -1.17 -3.17 6.20
C ALA A 26 -0.79 -4.43 5.41
N VAL A 27 0.50 -4.56 5.08
CA VAL A 27 1.07 -5.75 4.47
C VAL A 27 2.23 -6.26 5.32
N GLU A 28 2.60 -7.51 5.13
CA GLU A 28 3.81 -8.06 5.76
C GLU A 28 5.07 -7.33 5.26
N HIS A 29 6.06 -7.19 6.14
CA HIS A 29 7.32 -6.56 5.78
C HIS A 29 7.97 -7.27 4.58
N GLY A 30 8.34 -6.49 3.55
CA GLY A 30 8.95 -7.01 2.32
C GLY A 30 7.99 -7.67 1.34
N ALA A 31 6.69 -7.77 1.66
CA ALA A 31 5.67 -8.27 0.75
C ALA A 31 5.03 -7.11 -0.06
N PRO A 32 4.61 -7.37 -1.32
CA PRO A 32 3.83 -6.40 -2.09
C PRO A 32 2.41 -6.27 -1.54
N LEU A 33 1.75 -5.15 -1.83
CA LEU A 33 0.30 -5.06 -1.69
C LEU A 33 -0.35 -5.82 -2.86
N VAL A 34 -1.06 -6.90 -2.55
CA VAL A 34 -1.77 -7.68 -3.57
C VAL A 34 -3.22 -7.21 -3.65
N VAL A 35 -3.63 -6.73 -4.83
CA VAL A 35 -5.03 -6.46 -5.16
C VAL A 35 -5.51 -7.45 -6.19
N PHE A 36 -6.80 -7.76 -6.22
CA PHE A 36 -7.35 -8.73 -7.17
C PHE A 36 -8.18 -8.02 -8.25
N ASP A 37 -7.78 -8.17 -9.51
CA ASP A 37 -8.54 -7.64 -10.64
C ASP A 37 -9.70 -8.58 -10.97
N LEU A 38 -10.90 -8.20 -10.57
CA LEU A 38 -12.10 -9.00 -10.86
C LEU A 38 -12.48 -9.01 -12.35
N GLN A 39 -12.01 -8.05 -13.16
CA GLN A 39 -12.30 -8.03 -14.60
C GLN A 39 -11.42 -9.03 -15.34
N ASN A 40 -10.14 -9.12 -14.96
CA ASN A 40 -9.17 -10.02 -15.58
C ASN A 40 -9.02 -11.36 -14.82
N GLN A 41 -9.58 -11.48 -13.62
CA GLN A 41 -9.47 -12.63 -12.71
C GLN A 41 -8.02 -12.96 -12.33
N GLU A 42 -7.21 -11.94 -12.07
CA GLU A 42 -5.78 -12.08 -11.77
C GLU A 42 -5.35 -11.23 -10.56
N PRO A 43 -4.35 -11.69 -9.78
CA PRO A 43 -3.73 -10.86 -8.76
C PRO A 43 -2.79 -9.83 -9.40
N ILE A 44 -2.78 -8.62 -8.85
CA ILE A 44 -1.85 -7.55 -9.20
C ILE A 44 -0.99 -7.25 -7.98
N ASN A 45 0.32 -7.36 -8.14
CA ASN A 45 1.29 -7.01 -7.12
C ASN A 45 1.65 -5.53 -7.26
N LEU A 46 1.31 -4.73 -6.26
CA LEU A 46 1.67 -3.32 -6.19
C LEU A 46 2.87 -3.16 -5.26
N GLU A 47 3.95 -2.61 -5.80
CA GLU A 47 5.12 -2.27 -5.00
C GLU A 47 4.82 -1.08 -4.09
N ILE A 48 5.22 -1.20 -2.83
CA ILE A 48 5.11 -0.11 -1.86
C ILE A 48 6.41 0.67 -1.88
N THR A 49 6.38 1.81 -2.56
CA THR A 49 7.51 2.74 -2.62
C THR A 49 7.52 3.67 -1.41
N VAL A 50 6.36 4.12 -0.94
CA VAL A 50 6.23 4.99 0.25
C VAL A 50 5.31 4.30 1.26
N GLY A 51 5.75 4.24 2.51
CA GLY A 51 4.99 3.55 3.55
C GLY A 51 5.46 3.84 4.96
N THR A 52 4.71 3.31 5.92
CA THR A 52 5.09 3.31 7.34
C THR A 52 5.17 1.88 7.81
N GLU A 53 6.36 1.49 8.26
CA GLU A 53 6.59 0.23 8.93
C GLU A 53 6.31 0.39 10.43
N VAL A 54 5.51 -0.53 10.97
CA VAL A 54 5.14 -0.55 12.39
C VAL A 54 5.56 -1.89 12.99
N GLU A 55 6.58 -1.88 13.84
CA GLU A 55 6.99 -3.07 14.61
C GLU A 55 6.51 -2.96 16.05
N ARG A 56 5.94 -4.04 16.61
CA ARG A 56 5.60 -4.12 18.03
C ARG A 56 6.43 -5.20 18.71
N LYS A 57 7.35 -4.82 19.60
CA LYS A 57 8.20 -5.73 20.38
C LYS A 57 8.12 -5.37 21.86
N ASN A 58 7.78 -6.34 22.72
CA ASN A 58 7.68 -6.17 24.18
C ASN A 58 6.84 -4.96 24.63
N GLY A 59 5.70 -4.72 23.97
CA GLY A 59 4.81 -3.58 24.26
C GLY A 59 5.31 -2.22 23.72
N VAL A 60 6.53 -2.15 23.19
CA VAL A 60 7.05 -0.98 22.50
C VAL A 60 6.63 -1.04 21.04
N THR A 61 6.06 0.06 20.53
CA THR A 61 5.75 0.23 19.11
C THR A 61 6.81 1.12 18.49
N SER A 62 7.53 0.61 17.49
CA SER A 62 8.45 1.37 16.64
C SER A 62 7.73 1.71 15.34
N ILE A 63 7.83 2.97 14.91
CA ILE A 63 7.20 3.46 13.69
C ILE A 63 8.33 4.06 12.83
N THR A 64 8.51 3.53 11.63
CA THR A 64 9.50 4.01 10.65
C THR A 64 8.82 4.32 9.34
N THR A 65 8.83 5.57 8.92
CA THR A 65 8.37 5.97 7.59
C THR A 65 9.51 5.81 6.59
N PHE A 66 9.22 5.22 5.44
CA PHE A 66 10.18 5.07 4.35
C PHE A 66 9.63 5.66 3.05
N ASP A 67 10.53 6.16 2.22
CA ASP A 67 10.26 6.63 0.86
C ASP A 67 11.37 6.12 -0.06
N LYS A 68 11.06 5.08 -0.83
CA LYS A 68 11.93 4.45 -1.83
C LYS A 68 11.81 5.10 -3.20
N SER A 69 10.93 6.09 -3.39
CA SER A 69 10.82 6.81 -4.67
C SER A 69 12.04 7.68 -4.96
N GLN A 70 12.82 8.02 -3.93
CA GLN A 70 14.03 8.84 -4.01
C GLN A 70 15.31 8.02 -4.21
N ILE A 71 15.21 6.69 -4.26
CA ILE A 71 16.35 5.82 -4.56
C ILE A 71 16.37 5.65 -6.08
N GLU A 72 17.10 6.52 -6.76
CA GLU A 72 17.47 6.30 -8.16
C GLU A 72 18.38 5.06 -8.21
N GLU A 73 18.03 4.05 -9.02
CA GLU A 73 18.95 2.98 -9.45
C GLU A 73 19.99 3.51 -10.44
#